data_AF-A0A222SI54-F1
#
_entry.id   AF-A0A222SI54-F1
#
_cell.length_a   1.000
_cell.length_b   1.000
_cell.length_c   1.000
_cell.angle_alpha   90.00
_cell.angle_beta   90.00
_cell.angle_gamma   90.00
#
_symmetry.space_group_name_H-M   'P 1'
#
loop_
_entity.id
_entity.type
_entity.pdbx_description
1 polymer ?
#
loop_
_entity_poly.entity_id
_entity_poly.type
_entity_poly.pdbx_seq_one_letter_code
_entity_poly.pdbx_strand_id
1 'polypeptide(L)'
;MKRIREIIADIRNRYPTDDFFSDFEETYSISASKKKAYQAYGKVLNKLDEQSWKVLKEKALNQFKNHREGQRKQGFFNQLNEAFAYSYLANQRCKNISFLKEDGNMKPDIEYVFKNSKGYCEVKTLSISDLEIDRRGSLSVIDGEVYCSLTDGFLNKFHEAICIAWEQINSLGKDGLVYLIVNFDDIALDHYKNYRQQLIRYCKKNEIRSVFIKIGYLGKKRISITQPFS
;
A
#
# COMPACT_ATOMS: atom_id res chain seq x y z
N MET A 1 10.38 11.95 -11.18
CA MET A 1 10.48 12.52 -9.82
C MET A 1 9.66 13.81 -9.63
N LYS A 2 9.13 14.44 -10.69
CA LYS A 2 8.36 15.70 -10.61
C LYS A 2 7.27 15.67 -9.54
N ARG A 3 6.36 14.67 -9.58
CA ARG A 3 5.22 14.58 -8.64
C ARG A 3 5.60 14.37 -7.17
N ILE A 4 6.71 13.68 -6.89
CA ILE A 4 7.24 13.57 -5.52
C ILE A 4 7.74 14.92 -5.01
N ARG A 5 8.52 15.65 -5.82
CA ARG A 5 9.00 16.98 -5.42
C ARG A 5 7.84 17.97 -5.26
N GLU A 6 6.84 17.88 -6.13
CA GLU A 6 5.63 18.69 -6.05
C GLU A 6 4.89 18.50 -4.73
N ILE A 7 4.55 17.25 -4.35
CA ILE A 7 3.84 17.02 -3.09
C ILE A 7 4.69 17.34 -1.86
N ILE A 8 6.01 17.16 -1.92
CA ILE A 8 6.90 17.59 -0.83
C ILE A 8 6.90 19.11 -0.66
N ALA A 9 6.88 19.87 -1.77
CA ALA A 9 6.77 21.32 -1.71
C ALA A 9 5.43 21.74 -1.08
N ASP A 10 4.32 21.12 -1.47
CA ASP A 10 3.00 21.36 -0.88
C ASP A 10 2.97 21.06 0.62
N ILE A 11 3.63 19.97 1.06
CA ILE A 11 3.75 19.61 2.48
C ILE A 11 4.55 20.65 3.26
N ARG A 12 5.70 21.09 2.73
CA ARG A 12 6.53 22.12 3.39
C ARG A 12 5.77 23.44 3.53
N ASN A 13 4.95 23.78 2.53
CA ASN A 13 4.10 24.98 2.59
C ASN A 13 2.95 24.83 3.60
N ARG A 14 2.28 23.67 3.63
CA ARG A 14 1.12 23.42 4.50
C ARG A 14 1.53 23.16 5.96
N TYR A 15 2.72 22.61 6.19
CA TYR A 15 3.23 22.23 7.51
C TYR A 15 4.68 22.71 7.70
N PRO A 16 4.92 24.03 7.78
CA PRO A 16 6.27 24.60 7.78
C PRO A 16 7.12 24.24 9.01
N THR A 17 6.48 23.82 10.10
CA THR A 17 7.16 23.36 11.32
C THR A 17 7.47 21.86 11.33
N ASP A 18 7.04 21.11 10.31
CA ASP A 18 7.31 19.69 10.21
C ASP A 18 8.67 19.42 9.57
N ASP A 19 9.50 18.64 10.25
CA ASP A 19 10.88 18.38 9.84
C ASP A 19 11.04 17.16 8.92
N PHE A 20 9.98 16.38 8.68
CA PHE A 20 10.08 15.06 8.06
C PHE A 20 10.72 15.07 6.66
N PHE A 21 10.51 16.16 5.91
CA PHE A 21 11.11 16.37 4.59
C PHE A 21 12.14 17.50 4.58
N SER A 22 12.65 17.96 5.72
CA SER A 22 13.63 19.06 5.76
C SER A 22 14.91 18.71 5.01
N ASP A 23 15.42 17.50 5.21
CA ASP A 23 16.66 16.94 4.65
C ASP A 23 16.43 16.07 3.38
N PHE A 24 15.28 16.21 2.71
CA PHE A 24 14.86 15.28 1.65
C PHE A 24 15.90 15.14 0.52
N GLU A 25 16.41 16.25 -0.03
CA GLU A 25 17.34 16.18 -1.19
C GLU A 25 18.70 15.59 -0.79
N GLU A 26 19.16 15.85 0.44
CA GLU A 26 20.38 15.26 0.99
C GLU A 26 20.20 13.76 1.20
N THR A 27 19.16 13.35 1.93
CA THR A 27 18.92 11.93 2.22
C THR A 27 18.59 11.13 0.98
N TYR A 28 17.90 11.71 0.00
CA TYR A 28 17.66 11.08 -1.31
C TYR A 28 18.96 10.87 -2.10
N SER A 29 19.94 11.74 -1.94
CA SER A 29 21.24 11.65 -2.64
C SER A 29 22.15 10.61 -2.01
N ILE A 30 22.17 10.52 -0.67
CA ILE A 30 23.10 9.68 0.08
C ILE A 30 22.56 8.27 0.31
N SER A 31 21.27 8.12 0.62
CA SER A 31 20.69 6.81 0.97
C SER A 31 20.18 6.07 -0.26
N ALA A 32 20.90 5.02 -0.67
CA ALA A 32 20.50 4.16 -1.78
C ALA A 32 19.11 3.50 -1.57
N SER A 33 18.76 3.15 -0.33
CA SER A 33 17.45 2.55 -0.01
C SER A 33 16.31 3.57 -0.13
N LYS A 34 16.47 4.78 0.46
CA LYS A 34 15.49 5.87 0.30
C LYS A 34 15.33 6.26 -1.16
N LYS A 35 16.45 6.40 -1.89
CA LYS A 35 16.44 6.71 -3.33
C LYS A 35 15.62 5.71 -4.12
N LYS A 36 15.83 4.40 -3.92
CA LYS A 36 15.05 3.34 -4.58
C LYS A 36 13.55 3.43 -4.24
N ALA A 37 13.20 3.71 -2.98
CA ALA A 37 11.81 3.84 -2.56
C ALA A 37 11.11 5.02 -3.25
N TYR A 38 11.71 6.21 -3.22
CA TYR A 38 11.17 7.39 -3.88
C TYR A 38 11.15 7.27 -5.40
N GLN A 39 12.09 6.55 -6.01
CA GLN A 39 12.04 6.22 -7.43
C GLN A 39 10.86 5.29 -7.77
N ALA A 40 10.56 4.31 -6.91
CA ALA A 40 9.42 3.43 -7.08
C ALA A 40 8.10 4.23 -7.05
N TYR A 41 7.92 5.10 -6.06
CA TYR A 41 6.77 6.02 -6.02
C TYR A 41 6.76 6.95 -7.22
N GLY A 42 7.90 7.59 -7.53
CA GLY A 42 8.02 8.50 -8.67
C GLY A 42 7.62 7.83 -9.99
N LYS A 43 7.89 6.53 -10.17
CA LYS A 43 7.48 5.77 -11.35
C LYS A 43 5.97 5.58 -11.44
N VAL A 44 5.32 5.17 -10.35
CA VAL A 44 3.85 4.95 -10.36
C VAL A 44 3.08 6.25 -10.37
N LEU A 45 3.54 7.26 -9.63
CA LEU A 45 2.91 8.56 -9.60
C LEU A 45 2.95 9.23 -10.96
N ASN A 46 4.03 9.15 -11.75
CA ASN A 46 4.05 9.77 -13.09
C ASN A 46 3.14 9.07 -14.13
N LYS A 47 2.49 7.95 -13.78
CA LYS A 47 1.53 7.28 -14.68
C LYS A 47 0.10 7.79 -14.56
N LEU A 48 -0.22 8.50 -13.46
CA LEU A 48 -1.59 8.99 -13.26
C LEU A 48 -1.86 10.11 -14.29
N ASP A 49 -3.10 10.23 -14.77
CA ASP A 49 -3.52 11.46 -15.43
C ASP A 49 -3.55 12.63 -14.41
N GLU A 50 -3.66 13.87 -14.89
CA GLU A 50 -3.64 15.06 -14.03
C GLU A 50 -4.80 15.11 -13.03
N GLN A 51 -5.98 14.62 -13.41
CA GLN A 51 -7.14 14.61 -12.52
C GLN A 51 -6.96 13.58 -11.40
N SER A 52 -6.50 12.38 -11.74
CA SER A 52 -6.15 11.32 -10.80
C SER A 52 -5.03 11.76 -9.85
N TRP A 53 -4.01 12.45 -10.36
CA TRP A 53 -2.95 13.02 -9.52
C TRP A 53 -3.48 14.04 -8.53
N LYS A 54 -4.35 14.97 -8.98
CA LYS A 54 -4.93 15.99 -8.11
C LYS A 54 -5.72 15.38 -6.95
N VAL A 55 -6.54 14.36 -7.21
CA VAL A 55 -7.31 13.66 -6.17
C VAL A 55 -6.39 12.94 -5.19
N LEU A 56 -5.45 12.13 -5.69
CA LEU A 56 -4.53 11.37 -4.84
C LEU A 56 -3.64 12.30 -3.99
N LYS A 57 -3.15 13.39 -4.57
CA LYS A 57 -2.34 14.38 -3.87
C LYS A 57 -3.11 14.99 -2.70
N GLU A 58 -4.36 15.36 -2.90
CA GLU A 58 -5.22 15.92 -1.85
C GLU A 58 -5.49 14.89 -0.74
N LYS A 59 -5.83 13.64 -1.08
CA LYS A 59 -5.99 12.54 -0.10
C LYS A 59 -4.73 12.38 0.75
N ALA A 60 -3.56 12.30 0.11
CA ALA A 60 -2.29 12.14 0.79
C ALA A 60 -1.95 13.32 1.71
N LEU A 61 -2.15 14.56 1.25
CA LEU A 61 -1.92 15.76 2.07
C LEU A 61 -2.79 15.78 3.34
N ASN A 62 -4.06 15.39 3.23
CA ASN A 62 -4.98 15.35 4.37
C ASN A 62 -4.59 14.28 5.40
N GLN A 63 -3.90 13.22 4.99
CA GLN A 63 -3.38 12.18 5.89
C GLN A 63 -1.94 12.43 6.34
N PHE A 64 -1.34 13.59 6.05
CA PHE A 64 0.08 13.83 6.35
C PHE A 64 0.44 13.72 7.83
N LYS A 65 -0.42 14.23 8.71
CA LYS A 65 -0.20 14.15 10.16
C LYS A 65 -0.68 12.83 10.76
N ASN A 66 -1.39 11.98 10.01
CA ASN A 66 -1.88 10.71 10.50
C ASN A 66 -0.74 9.67 10.53
N HIS A 67 -0.35 9.27 11.73
CA HIS A 67 0.64 8.23 11.96
C HIS A 67 0.53 7.67 13.38
N ARG A 68 1.15 6.51 13.59
CA ARG A 68 1.33 5.91 14.91
C ARG A 68 2.78 6.01 15.36
N GLU A 69 3.00 5.80 16.64
CA GLU A 69 4.34 5.71 17.23
C GLU A 69 5.18 4.65 16.49
N GLY A 70 6.47 4.94 16.29
CA GLY A 70 7.39 4.09 15.53
C GLY A 70 7.19 4.06 14.00
N GLN A 71 6.12 4.66 13.44
CA GLN A 71 5.89 4.73 11.99
C GLN A 71 5.43 6.11 11.55
N ARG A 72 6.35 7.08 11.54
CA ARG A 72 6.08 8.47 11.12
C ARG A 72 5.50 8.53 9.70
N LYS A 73 4.47 9.35 9.54
CA LYS A 73 3.80 9.65 8.25
C LYS A 73 3.19 8.44 7.54
N GLN A 74 2.84 7.39 8.28
CA GLN A 74 2.28 6.19 7.68
C GLN A 74 0.99 6.46 6.89
N GLY A 75 0.08 7.31 7.40
CA GLY A 75 -1.16 7.67 6.71
C GLY A 75 -0.90 8.30 5.33
N PHE A 76 0.08 9.20 5.24
CA PHE A 76 0.54 9.78 3.98
C PHE A 76 0.99 8.73 2.96
N PHE A 77 1.86 7.80 3.37
CA PHE A 77 2.38 6.79 2.47
C PHE A 77 1.33 5.72 2.12
N ASN A 78 0.39 5.42 3.03
CA ASN A 78 -0.75 4.56 2.75
C ASN A 78 -1.64 5.15 1.66
N GLN A 79 -1.85 6.46 1.64
CA GLN A 79 -2.56 7.13 0.56
C GLN A 79 -1.77 7.06 -0.75
N LEU A 80 -0.46 7.39 -0.73
CA LEU A 80 0.38 7.28 -1.94
C LEU A 80 0.46 5.85 -2.50
N ASN A 81 0.22 4.84 -1.68
CA ASN A 81 0.23 3.45 -2.08
C ASN A 81 -0.87 3.11 -3.09
N GLU A 82 -1.96 3.88 -3.14
CA GLU A 82 -3.03 3.70 -4.13
C GLU A 82 -2.53 3.86 -5.58
N ALA A 83 -1.46 4.64 -5.79
CA ALA A 83 -0.83 4.76 -7.11
C ALA A 83 -0.26 3.42 -7.62
N PHE A 84 0.15 2.50 -6.73
CA PHE A 84 0.56 1.16 -7.14
C PHE A 84 -0.62 0.34 -7.64
N ALA A 85 -1.79 0.45 -7.00
CA ALA A 85 -3.01 -0.20 -7.43
C ALA A 85 -3.49 0.37 -8.78
N TYR A 86 -3.53 1.70 -8.93
CA TYR A 86 -3.81 2.35 -10.21
C TYR A 86 -2.87 1.84 -11.32
N SER A 87 -1.55 1.84 -11.08
CA SER A 87 -0.60 1.35 -12.07
C SER A 87 -0.78 -0.15 -12.35
N TYR A 88 -1.23 -0.95 -11.39
CA TYR A 88 -1.53 -2.36 -11.60
C TYR A 88 -2.74 -2.51 -12.53
N LEU A 89 -3.86 -1.86 -12.21
CA LEU A 89 -5.09 -1.86 -13.02
C LEU A 89 -4.82 -1.42 -14.46
N ALA A 90 -4.05 -0.34 -14.65
CA ALA A 90 -3.66 0.13 -15.98
C ALA A 90 -2.90 -0.95 -16.78
N ASN A 91 -2.03 -1.71 -16.11
CA ASN A 91 -1.31 -2.82 -16.75
C ASN A 91 -2.20 -4.05 -17.00
N GLN A 92 -3.37 -4.17 -16.33
CA GLN A 92 -4.36 -5.23 -16.55
C GLN A 92 -5.37 -4.88 -17.65
N ARG A 93 -5.11 -3.81 -18.43
CA ARG A 93 -6.02 -3.32 -19.48
C ARG A 93 -7.36 -2.80 -18.96
N CYS A 94 -7.45 -2.47 -17.67
CA CYS A 94 -8.57 -1.70 -17.15
C CYS A 94 -8.58 -0.31 -17.80
N LYS A 95 -9.77 0.20 -18.08
CA LYS A 95 -10.02 1.53 -18.66
C LYS A 95 -10.72 2.41 -17.64
N ASN A 96 -10.79 3.71 -17.91
CA ASN A 96 -11.50 4.70 -17.10
C ASN A 96 -11.18 4.55 -15.60
N ILE A 97 -9.88 4.46 -15.28
CA ILE A 97 -9.41 4.28 -13.91
C ILE A 97 -9.39 5.66 -13.25
N SER A 98 -10.11 5.81 -12.14
CA SER A 98 -10.22 7.08 -11.41
C SER A 98 -10.21 6.85 -9.90
N PHE A 99 -9.53 7.72 -9.16
CA PHE A 99 -9.63 7.76 -7.71
C PHE A 99 -10.96 8.36 -7.28
N LEU A 100 -11.60 7.74 -6.30
CA LEU A 100 -12.79 8.26 -5.64
C LEU A 100 -12.36 9.26 -4.54
N LYS A 101 -13.01 10.42 -4.51
CA LYS A 101 -12.74 11.46 -3.50
C LYS A 101 -13.24 11.02 -2.13
N GLU A 102 -12.52 11.33 -1.06
CA GLU A 102 -13.03 11.12 0.30
C GLU A 102 -14.16 12.12 0.62
N ASP A 103 -15.28 11.63 1.15
CA ASP A 103 -16.44 12.44 1.59
C ASP A 103 -16.99 11.96 2.94
N GLY A 104 -16.20 11.19 3.69
CA GLY A 104 -16.59 10.61 4.98
C GLY A 104 -17.40 9.31 4.88
N ASN A 105 -17.85 8.92 3.69
CA ASN A 105 -18.58 7.66 3.50
C ASN A 105 -17.64 6.48 3.27
N MET A 106 -18.04 5.30 3.76
CA MET A 106 -17.34 4.05 3.50
C MET A 106 -17.47 3.66 2.03
N LYS A 107 -16.38 3.77 1.28
CA LYS A 107 -16.34 3.46 -0.16
C LYS A 107 -14.93 3.07 -0.60
N PRO A 108 -14.77 2.47 -1.78
CA PRO A 108 -13.47 2.02 -2.25
C PRO A 108 -12.62 3.19 -2.75
N ASP A 109 -11.31 2.98 -2.87
CA ASP A 109 -10.37 4.02 -3.32
C ASP A 109 -10.45 4.35 -4.81
N ILE A 110 -10.66 3.34 -5.65
CA ILE A 110 -10.54 3.44 -7.11
C ILE A 110 -11.73 2.79 -7.78
N GLU A 111 -12.26 3.43 -8.83
CA GLU A 111 -13.16 2.80 -9.79
C GLU A 111 -12.44 2.52 -11.12
N TYR A 112 -12.89 1.50 -11.85
CA TYR A 112 -12.35 1.15 -13.16
C TYR A 112 -13.38 0.42 -14.02
N VAL A 113 -13.07 0.26 -15.31
CA VAL A 113 -13.83 -0.57 -16.25
C VAL A 113 -12.97 -1.72 -16.77
N PHE A 114 -13.48 -2.95 -16.68
CA PHE A 114 -12.83 -4.16 -17.20
C PHE A 114 -13.83 -4.99 -18.00
N LYS A 115 -13.49 -5.36 -19.26
CA LYS A 115 -14.40 -6.08 -20.18
C LYS A 115 -15.83 -5.48 -20.25
N ASN A 116 -15.92 -4.14 -20.24
CA ASN A 116 -17.17 -3.35 -20.21
C ASN A 116 -17.99 -3.41 -18.91
N SER A 117 -17.48 -4.08 -17.87
CA SER A 117 -18.08 -4.06 -16.52
C SER A 117 -17.37 -3.04 -15.65
N LYS A 118 -18.14 -2.28 -14.87
CA LYS A 118 -17.60 -1.40 -13.83
C LYS A 118 -17.15 -2.25 -12.65
N GLY A 119 -15.96 -1.96 -12.11
CA GLY A 119 -15.43 -2.59 -10.91
C GLY A 119 -14.76 -1.58 -10.00
N TYR A 120 -14.48 -2.00 -8.77
CA TYR A 120 -13.88 -1.15 -7.74
C TYR A 120 -12.63 -1.79 -7.16
N CYS A 121 -11.66 -0.97 -6.75
CA CYS A 121 -10.45 -1.44 -6.11
C CYS A 121 -10.25 -0.70 -4.81
N GLU A 122 -10.09 -1.47 -3.74
CA GLU A 122 -9.74 -0.93 -2.42
C GLU A 122 -8.30 -1.29 -2.08
N VAL A 123 -7.55 -0.32 -1.55
CA VAL A 123 -6.13 -0.46 -1.29
C VAL A 123 -5.88 -0.48 0.22
N LYS A 124 -5.33 -1.57 0.74
CA LYS A 124 -4.89 -1.63 2.15
C LYS A 124 -3.40 -1.85 2.27
N THR A 125 -2.81 -1.27 3.30
CA THR A 125 -1.41 -1.48 3.66
C THR A 125 -1.32 -2.21 5.00
N LEU A 126 -0.79 -3.44 4.97
CA LEU A 126 -0.42 -4.18 6.19
C LEU A 126 1.03 -3.84 6.53
N SER A 127 1.19 -3.05 7.57
CA SER A 127 2.50 -2.67 8.09
C SER A 127 3.01 -3.65 9.13
N ILE A 128 4.31 -3.55 9.41
CA ILE A 128 5.03 -4.35 10.42
C ILE A 128 4.29 -4.36 11.76
N SER A 129 4.46 -5.44 12.51
CA SER A 129 3.85 -5.63 13.82
C SER A 129 4.38 -4.64 14.86
N ASP A 130 3.63 -4.43 15.94
CA ASP A 130 4.07 -3.57 17.04
C ASP A 130 5.28 -4.19 17.76
N LEU A 131 5.31 -5.52 17.87
CA LEU A 131 6.48 -6.26 18.32
C LEU A 131 7.72 -5.94 17.47
N GLU A 132 7.59 -5.86 16.15
CA GLU A 132 8.70 -5.49 15.27
C GLU A 132 9.10 -4.01 15.40
N ILE A 133 8.16 -3.11 15.70
CA ILE A 133 8.47 -1.70 16.03
C ILE A 133 9.31 -1.64 17.31
N ASP A 134 8.83 -2.28 18.38
CA ASP A 134 9.49 -2.30 19.68
C ASP A 134 10.89 -2.93 19.56
N ARG A 135 10.99 -4.03 18.80
CA ARG A 135 12.27 -4.70 18.50
C ARG A 135 13.26 -3.76 17.83
N ARG A 136 12.85 -2.98 16.83
CA ARG A 136 13.74 -2.01 16.17
C ARG A 136 14.16 -0.86 17.07
N GLY A 137 13.34 -0.53 18.08
CA GLY A 137 13.69 0.41 19.14
C GLY A 137 14.65 -0.17 20.18
N SER A 138 14.67 -1.49 20.33
CA SER A 138 15.54 -2.21 21.26
C SER A 138 16.83 -2.70 20.57
N LEU A 139 18.00 -2.57 21.20
CA LEU A 139 19.27 -3.11 20.66
C LEU A 139 19.40 -4.64 20.85
N SER A 140 18.28 -5.38 20.92
CA SER A 140 18.28 -6.80 21.23
C SER A 140 18.55 -7.67 19.99
N VAL A 141 19.46 -8.65 20.12
CA VAL A 141 19.73 -9.67 19.10
C VAL A 141 18.73 -10.80 19.28
N ILE A 142 18.04 -11.19 18.20
CA ILE A 142 16.99 -12.20 18.23
C ILE A 142 17.32 -13.31 17.23
N ASP A 143 16.92 -14.53 17.58
CA ASP A 143 16.92 -15.68 16.70
C ASP A 143 16.04 -15.43 15.46
N GLY A 144 16.57 -15.66 14.26
CA GLY A 144 15.83 -15.49 13.00
C GLY A 144 14.61 -16.42 12.89
N GLU A 145 14.54 -17.48 13.70
CA GLU A 145 13.43 -18.43 13.70
C GLU A 145 12.05 -17.81 13.97
N VAL A 146 11.97 -16.67 14.66
CA VAL A 146 10.68 -15.96 14.86
C VAL A 146 10.05 -15.50 13.54
N TYR A 147 10.82 -15.44 12.45
CA TYR A 147 10.34 -15.09 11.13
C TYR A 147 10.00 -16.31 10.26
N CYS A 148 10.13 -17.54 10.75
CA CYS A 148 9.89 -18.72 9.92
C CYS A 148 8.43 -18.84 9.42
N SER A 149 7.44 -18.32 10.15
CA SER A 149 6.02 -18.43 9.81
C SER A 149 5.23 -17.15 10.06
N LEU A 150 4.10 -16.99 9.36
CA LEU A 150 3.14 -15.94 9.69
C LEU A 150 2.42 -16.32 10.98
N THR A 151 2.34 -15.37 11.91
CA THR A 151 1.63 -15.56 13.16
C THR A 151 0.11 -15.47 12.96
N ASP A 152 -0.66 -16.04 13.89
CA ASP A 152 -2.11 -15.89 13.89
C ASP A 152 -2.53 -14.42 13.97
N GLY A 153 -1.79 -13.59 14.72
CA GLY A 153 -2.01 -12.15 14.78
C GLY A 153 -1.90 -11.48 13.40
N PHE A 154 -0.91 -11.88 12.59
CA PHE A 154 -0.80 -11.41 11.21
C PHE A 154 -1.97 -11.89 10.35
N LEU A 155 -2.35 -13.17 10.45
CA LEU A 155 -3.43 -13.74 9.64
C LEU A 155 -4.80 -13.13 9.98
N ASN A 156 -5.05 -12.84 11.25
CA ASN A 156 -6.25 -12.13 11.71
C ASN A 156 -6.31 -10.73 11.12
N LYS A 157 -5.23 -9.95 11.24
CA LYS A 157 -5.12 -8.61 10.65
C LYS A 157 -5.27 -8.62 9.13
N PHE A 158 -4.71 -9.63 8.47
CA PHE A 158 -4.86 -9.83 7.03
C PHE A 158 -6.31 -10.10 6.63
N HIS A 159 -7.01 -10.94 7.39
CA HIS A 159 -8.41 -11.26 7.15
C HIS A 159 -9.31 -10.04 7.39
N GLU A 160 -9.14 -9.35 8.51
CA GLU A 160 -9.89 -8.14 8.84
C GLU A 160 -9.73 -7.06 7.76
N ALA A 161 -8.49 -6.82 7.29
CA ALA A 161 -8.24 -5.86 6.22
C ALA A 161 -8.96 -6.23 4.91
N ILE A 162 -9.09 -7.53 4.60
CA ILE A 162 -9.82 -8.00 3.42
C ILE A 162 -11.32 -7.82 3.62
N CYS A 163 -11.87 -8.15 4.79
CA CYS A 163 -13.28 -7.98 5.10
C CYS A 163 -13.71 -6.50 4.97
N ILE A 164 -12.98 -5.60 5.63
CA ILE A 164 -13.22 -4.15 5.54
C ILE A 164 -13.12 -3.67 4.08
N ALA A 165 -12.13 -4.17 3.33
CA ALA A 165 -11.98 -3.77 1.94
C ALA A 165 -13.15 -4.22 1.06
N TRP A 166 -13.70 -5.41 1.32
CA TRP A 166 -14.90 -5.87 0.64
C TRP A 166 -16.15 -5.11 1.07
N GLU A 167 -16.28 -4.72 2.33
CA GLU A 167 -17.38 -3.84 2.78
C GLU A 167 -17.37 -2.51 2.01
N GLN A 168 -16.19 -1.91 1.83
CA GLN A 168 -16.03 -0.70 1.02
C GLN A 168 -16.35 -0.92 -0.46
N ILE A 169 -15.91 -2.03 -1.07
CA ILE A 169 -16.26 -2.34 -2.46
C ILE A 169 -17.78 -2.52 -2.60
N ASN A 170 -18.37 -3.30 -1.69
CA ASN A 170 -19.79 -3.64 -1.68
C ASN A 170 -20.72 -2.45 -1.44
N SER A 171 -20.21 -1.33 -0.91
CA SER A 171 -21.01 -0.10 -0.77
C SER A 171 -21.33 0.56 -2.12
N LEU A 172 -20.54 0.29 -3.17
CA LEU A 172 -20.75 0.83 -4.52
C LEU A 172 -20.99 -0.23 -5.60
N GLY A 173 -20.59 -1.48 -5.40
CA GLY A 173 -20.83 -2.57 -6.35
C GLY A 173 -20.32 -3.92 -5.88
N LYS A 174 -20.60 -5.00 -6.63
CA LYS A 174 -20.26 -6.37 -6.21
C LYS A 174 -18.92 -6.87 -6.76
N ASP A 175 -18.45 -6.25 -7.84
CA ASP A 175 -17.22 -6.64 -8.51
C ASP A 175 -16.07 -5.73 -8.09
N GLY A 176 -14.98 -6.35 -7.66
CA GLY A 176 -13.81 -5.58 -7.30
C GLY A 176 -12.55 -6.39 -7.05
N LEU A 177 -11.52 -5.65 -6.66
CA LEU A 177 -10.19 -6.12 -6.35
C LEU A 177 -9.74 -5.53 -5.03
N VAL A 178 -9.30 -6.39 -4.10
CA VAL A 178 -8.57 -5.93 -2.92
C VAL A 178 -7.08 -5.90 -3.26
N TYR A 179 -6.48 -4.71 -3.24
CA TYR A 179 -5.04 -4.51 -3.47
C TYR A 179 -4.33 -4.32 -2.13
N LEU A 180 -3.62 -5.36 -1.68
CA LEU A 180 -2.85 -5.33 -0.45
C LEU A 180 -1.38 -5.01 -0.72
N ILE A 181 -0.82 -4.08 0.06
CA ILE A 181 0.62 -3.92 0.19
C ILE A 181 1.02 -4.43 1.57
N VAL A 182 1.90 -5.43 1.60
CA VAL A 182 2.30 -6.12 2.82
C VAL A 182 3.77 -5.86 3.07
N ASN A 183 4.08 -5.29 4.24
CA ASN A 183 5.42 -5.19 4.79
C ASN A 183 5.53 -6.21 5.92
N PHE A 184 6.21 -7.33 5.64
CA PHE A 184 6.49 -8.33 6.68
C PHE A 184 7.55 -7.81 7.66
N ASP A 185 7.57 -8.40 8.85
CA ASP A 185 8.59 -8.11 9.85
C ASP A 185 9.98 -8.59 9.39
N ASP A 186 10.03 -9.67 8.60
CA ASP A 186 11.20 -10.12 7.84
C ASP A 186 11.55 -9.13 6.70
N ILE A 187 12.46 -8.19 6.98
CA ILE A 187 12.91 -7.17 6.01
C ILE A 187 13.66 -7.80 4.82
N ALA A 188 14.41 -8.87 5.05
CA ALA A 188 15.20 -9.56 4.02
C ALA A 188 14.31 -10.39 3.08
N LEU A 189 13.12 -10.75 3.57
CA LEU A 189 12.15 -11.61 2.89
C LEU A 189 12.72 -13.01 2.59
N ASP A 190 13.56 -13.52 3.49
CA ASP A 190 14.19 -14.83 3.43
C ASP A 190 13.14 -15.94 3.45
N HIS A 191 12.06 -15.75 4.22
CA HIS A 191 10.98 -16.73 4.34
C HIS A 191 9.81 -16.48 3.38
N TYR A 192 9.97 -15.60 2.38
CA TYR A 192 8.89 -15.22 1.43
C TYR A 192 8.20 -16.42 0.78
N LYS A 193 8.95 -17.46 0.38
CA LYS A 193 8.35 -18.65 -0.24
C LYS A 193 7.36 -19.33 0.72
N ASN A 194 7.69 -19.40 2.01
CA ASN A 194 6.83 -19.96 3.03
C ASN A 194 5.60 -19.07 3.28
N TYR A 195 5.80 -17.77 3.46
CA TYR A 195 4.68 -16.81 3.63
C TYR A 195 3.70 -16.86 2.47
N ARG A 196 4.22 -16.94 1.23
CA ARG A 196 3.39 -17.08 0.03
C ARG A 196 2.52 -18.33 0.08
N GLN A 197 3.08 -19.48 0.47
CA GLN A 197 2.31 -20.71 0.59
C GLN A 197 1.25 -20.61 1.69
N GLN A 198 1.60 -20.05 2.84
CA GLN A 198 0.67 -19.85 3.97
C GLN A 198 -0.50 -18.96 3.56
N LEU A 199 -0.24 -17.81 2.92
CA LEU A 199 -1.29 -16.93 2.43
C LEU A 199 -2.19 -17.58 1.38
N ILE A 200 -1.62 -18.31 0.42
CA ILE A 200 -2.42 -19.04 -0.59
C ILE A 200 -3.30 -20.10 0.07
N ARG A 201 -2.75 -20.90 1.01
CA ARG A 201 -3.52 -21.90 1.76
C ARG A 201 -4.61 -21.26 2.59
N TYR A 202 -4.30 -20.16 3.29
CA TYR A 202 -5.24 -19.40 4.10
C TYR A 202 -6.39 -18.86 3.24
N CYS A 203 -6.10 -18.22 2.11
CA CYS A 203 -7.13 -17.72 1.21
C CYS A 203 -7.98 -18.85 0.63
N LYS A 204 -7.38 -19.97 0.25
CA LYS A 204 -8.12 -21.14 -0.25
C LYS A 204 -9.06 -21.71 0.81
N LYS A 205 -8.59 -21.84 2.05
CA LYS A 205 -9.38 -22.37 3.18
C LYS A 205 -10.58 -21.47 3.51
N ASN A 206 -10.42 -20.16 3.36
CA ASN A 206 -11.44 -19.16 3.70
C ASN A 206 -12.18 -18.62 2.46
N GLU A 207 -12.06 -19.29 1.31
CA GLU A 207 -12.71 -18.91 0.05
C GLU A 207 -12.48 -17.45 -0.42
N ILE A 208 -11.37 -16.85 0.00
CA ILE A 208 -10.98 -15.48 -0.37
C ILE A 208 -10.57 -15.46 -1.84
N ARG A 209 -11.12 -14.51 -2.60
CA ARG A 209 -10.86 -14.33 -4.05
C ARG A 209 -10.60 -12.87 -4.38
N SER A 210 -10.07 -12.63 -5.58
CA SER A 210 -9.82 -11.30 -6.15
C SER A 210 -8.96 -10.41 -5.25
N VAL A 211 -7.90 -11.01 -4.69
CA VAL A 211 -6.91 -10.29 -3.87
C VAL A 211 -5.57 -10.29 -4.57
N PHE A 212 -5.01 -9.10 -4.76
CA PHE A 212 -3.64 -8.92 -5.23
C PHE A 212 -2.77 -8.42 -4.09
N ILE A 213 -1.69 -9.14 -3.78
CA ILE A 213 -0.78 -8.82 -2.68
C ILE A 213 0.57 -8.45 -3.26
N LYS A 214 0.97 -7.20 -3.07
CA LYS A 214 2.33 -6.70 -3.34
C LYS A 214 3.15 -6.75 -2.06
N ILE A 215 4.35 -7.34 -2.12
CA ILE A 215 5.24 -7.40 -0.95
C ILE A 215 6.20 -6.22 -1.00
N GLY A 216 6.09 -5.33 -0.01
CA GLY A 216 6.81 -4.07 0.07
C GLY A 216 6.57 -3.14 -1.12
N TYR A 217 7.13 -1.94 -1.05
CA TYR A 217 7.13 -1.00 -2.17
C TYR A 217 8.24 -1.34 -3.19
N LEU A 218 9.34 -1.94 -2.73
CA LEU A 218 10.48 -2.34 -3.54
C LEU A 218 10.32 -3.76 -4.11
N GLY A 219 10.86 -4.00 -5.31
CA GLY A 219 10.94 -5.33 -5.91
C GLY A 219 9.68 -5.80 -6.65
N LYS A 220 9.70 -7.09 -7.04
CA LYS A 220 8.70 -7.73 -7.92
C LYS A 220 7.89 -8.84 -7.24
N LYS A 221 8.17 -9.13 -5.95
CA LYS A 221 7.48 -10.18 -5.18
C LYS A 221 6.00 -9.82 -5.04
N ARG A 222 5.13 -10.75 -5.41
CA ARG A 222 3.68 -10.57 -5.42
C ARG A 222 2.95 -11.90 -5.31
N ILE A 223 1.72 -11.87 -4.84
CA ILE A 223 0.83 -13.03 -4.71
C ILE A 223 -0.50 -12.62 -5.32
N SER A 224 -1.07 -13.47 -6.15
CA SER A 224 -2.39 -13.24 -6.75
C SER A 224 -3.29 -14.38 -6.31
N ILE A 225 -4.38 -14.04 -5.63
CA ILE A 225 -5.38 -14.97 -5.12
C ILE A 225 -6.58 -14.85 -6.04
N THR A 226 -6.62 -15.75 -7.03
CA THR A 226 -7.58 -15.76 -8.15
C THR A 226 -7.41 -14.51 -9.03
N GLN A 227 -7.35 -14.66 -10.36
CA GLN A 227 -7.27 -13.47 -11.20
C GLN A 227 -8.67 -12.82 -11.28
N PRO A 228 -8.84 -11.57 -10.82
CA PRO A 228 -10.11 -10.86 -11.04
C PRO A 228 -10.36 -10.55 -12.53
N PHE A 229 -9.34 -10.76 -13.37
CA PHE A 229 -9.29 -10.35 -14.78
C PHE A 229 -9.17 -11.51 -15.77
N SER A 230 -9.47 -12.75 -15.35
CA SER A 230 -9.53 -13.91 -16.26
C SER A 230 -10.68 -13.80 -17.26
#